data_AF-A0A2E0ALP1-F1
#
_entry.id   AF-A0A2E0ALP1-F1
#
_cell.length_a   1.000
_cell.length_b   1.000
_cell.length_c   1.000
_cell.angle_alpha   90.00
_cell.angle_beta   90.00
_cell.angle_gamma   90.00
#
_symmetry.space_group_name_H-M   'P 1'
#
loop_
_entity.id
_entity.type
_entity.pdbx_description
1 polymer ?
#
loop_
_entity_poly.entity_id
_entity_poly.type
_entity_poly.pdbx_seq_one_letter_code
_entity_poly.pdbx_strand_id
1 'polypeptide(L)'
;MISYLVLCSLLIPVNLWAAITPHLHSDFSMRLLHGVSSLLLVPMLLSLWKNRRLLQRFPALMLSVFAVVMLVTNSWITVMGMGVEFGWLDHVLLAVSEVSVLVFFLLEPLPAEVESQPTSLERSL
;
A
#
# COMPACT_ATOMS: atom_id res chain seq x y z
N MET A 1 4.68 11.53 4.48
CA MET A 1 4.26 10.96 3.19
C MET A 1 5.45 10.49 2.37
N ILE A 2 6.43 11.35 2.06
CA ILE A 2 7.59 10.96 1.23
C ILE A 2 8.36 9.75 1.80
N SER A 3 8.70 9.77 3.10
CA SER A 3 9.40 8.64 3.75
C SER A 3 8.64 7.32 3.66
N TYR A 4 7.31 7.36 3.79
CA TYR A 4 6.43 6.20 3.63
C TYR A 4 6.48 5.65 2.20
N LEU A 5 6.40 6.52 1.19
CA LEU A 5 6.50 6.10 -0.22
C LEU A 5 7.87 5.55 -0.56
N VAL A 6 8.95 6.16 -0.06
CA VAL A 6 10.32 5.62 -0.23
C VAL A 6 10.42 4.21 0.37
N LEU A 7 9.87 3.98 1.56
CA LEU A 7 9.85 2.65 2.16
C LEU A 7 9.05 1.65 1.30
N CYS A 8 7.86 2.01 0.83
CA CYS A 8 7.09 1.17 -0.10
C CYS A 8 7.87 0.87 -1.38
N SER A 9 8.55 1.87 -1.96
CA SER A 9 9.37 1.69 -3.16
C SER A 9 10.54 0.73 -2.95
N LEU A 10 11.15 0.72 -1.75
CA LEU A 10 12.24 -0.19 -1.42
C LEU A 10 11.77 -1.63 -1.20
N LEU A 11 10.55 -1.83 -0.71
CA LEU A 11 10.03 -3.18 -0.49
C LEU A 11 9.62 -3.89 -1.79
N ILE A 12 9.27 -3.16 -2.85
CA ILE A 12 8.93 -3.75 -4.15
C ILE A 12 10.07 -4.65 -4.67
N PRO A 13 11.31 -4.14 -4.85
CA PRO A 13 12.41 -4.98 -5.33
C PRO A 13 12.80 -6.05 -4.30
N VAL A 14 12.62 -5.82 -3.01
CA VAL A 14 12.92 -6.83 -1.97
C VAL A 14 11.93 -8.00 -2.05
N ASN A 15 10.64 -7.74 -2.20
CA ASN A 15 9.62 -8.77 -2.42
C ASN A 15 9.84 -9.49 -3.74
N LEU A 16 10.12 -8.79 -4.84
CA LEU A 16 10.43 -9.44 -6.12
C LEU A 16 11.69 -10.31 -6.04
N TRP A 17 12.71 -9.87 -5.31
CA TRP A 17 13.91 -10.67 -5.08
C TRP A 17 13.59 -11.94 -4.27
N ALA A 18 12.77 -11.81 -3.22
CA ALA A 18 12.32 -12.94 -2.41
C ALA A 18 11.49 -13.95 -3.21
N ALA A 19 10.71 -13.49 -4.19
CA ALA A 19 9.96 -14.36 -5.09
C ALA A 19 10.87 -15.21 -5.99
N ILE A 20 12.00 -14.66 -6.45
CA ILE A 20 12.91 -15.32 -7.41
C ILE A 20 13.94 -16.21 -6.69
N THR A 21 14.26 -15.94 -5.42
CA THR A 21 15.33 -16.62 -4.68
C THR A 21 14.86 -17.35 -3.40
N PRO A 22 13.85 -18.24 -3.47
CA PRO A 22 13.15 -18.80 -2.30
C PRO A 22 14.05 -19.59 -1.33
N HIS A 23 15.21 -20.07 -1.76
CA HIS A 23 16.13 -20.88 -0.95
C HIS A 23 17.21 -20.08 -0.21
N LEU A 24 17.27 -18.76 -0.39
CA LEU A 24 18.35 -17.92 0.17
C LEU A 24 17.93 -17.12 1.42
N HIS A 25 16.71 -17.32 1.92
CA HIS A 25 16.16 -16.52 2.99
C HIS A 25 15.95 -17.34 4.27
N SER A 26 16.19 -16.70 5.42
CA SER A 26 15.85 -17.27 6.73
C SER A 26 14.36 -17.10 7.03
N ASP A 27 13.78 -18.00 7.84
CA ASP A 27 12.39 -17.87 8.29
C ASP A 27 12.12 -16.50 8.95
N PHE A 28 13.05 -16.05 9.80
CA PHE A 28 12.94 -14.75 10.45
C PHE A 28 12.87 -13.59 9.45
N SER A 29 13.76 -13.56 8.45
CA SER A 29 13.75 -12.51 7.43
C SER A 29 12.46 -12.50 6.61
N MET A 30 11.89 -13.67 6.32
CA MET A 30 10.63 -13.76 5.58
C MET A 30 9.48 -13.20 6.41
N ARG A 31 9.37 -13.63 7.67
CA ARG A 31 8.34 -13.12 8.59
C ARG A 31 8.44 -11.62 8.78
N LEU A 32 9.66 -11.08 8.89
CA LEU A 32 9.89 -9.64 8.97
C LEU A 32 9.44 -8.92 7.70
N LEU A 33 9.81 -9.43 6.52
CA LEU A 33 9.43 -8.85 5.23
C LEU A 33 7.90 -8.79 5.08
N HIS A 34 7.21 -9.93 5.29
CA HIS A 34 5.74 -9.99 5.24
C HIS A 34 5.09 -9.04 6.27
N GLY A 35 5.64 -8.97 7.49
CA GLY A 35 5.12 -8.11 8.55
C GLY A 35 5.24 -6.63 8.21
N VAL A 36 6.42 -6.20 7.74
CA VAL A 36 6.66 -4.81 7.35
C VAL A 36 5.80 -4.43 6.15
N SER A 37 5.77 -5.26 5.10
CA SER A 37 4.91 -5.01 3.93
C SER A 37 3.43 -4.92 4.31
N SER A 38 2.96 -5.78 5.22
CA SER A 38 1.58 -5.75 5.74
C SER A 38 1.26 -4.44 6.46
N LEU A 39 2.15 -3.98 7.34
CA LEU A 39 1.95 -2.74 8.10
C LEU A 39 1.85 -1.52 7.17
N LEU A 40 2.61 -1.52 6.07
CA LEU A 40 2.55 -0.43 5.09
C LEU A 40 1.24 -0.39 4.28
N LEU A 41 0.41 -1.43 4.31
CA LEU A 41 -0.93 -1.39 3.69
C LEU A 41 -1.95 -0.64 4.54
N VAL A 42 -1.74 -0.54 5.86
CA VAL A 42 -2.70 0.05 6.80
C VAL A 42 -3.04 1.51 6.46
N PRO A 43 -2.07 2.41 6.18
CA PRO A 43 -2.39 3.79 5.80
C PRO A 43 -3.27 3.91 4.55
N MET A 44 -3.05 3.08 3.54
CA MET A 44 -3.87 3.06 2.32
C MET A 44 -5.31 2.59 2.62
N LEU A 45 -5.48 1.53 3.42
CA LEU A 45 -6.80 1.06 3.85
C LEU A 45 -7.55 2.12 4.67
N LEU A 46 -6.85 2.84 5.56
CA LEU A 46 -7.43 3.94 6.30
C LEU A 46 -7.85 5.10 5.39
N SER A 47 -7.06 5.42 4.37
CA SER A 47 -7.40 6.45 3.37
C SER A 47 -8.63 6.05 2.56
N LEU A 48 -8.66 4.82 2.03
CA LEU A 48 -9.81 4.25 1.32
C LEU A 48 -11.09 4.33 2.15
N TRP A 49 -11.02 3.99 3.44
CA TRP A 49 -12.16 4.06 4.34
C TRP A 49 -12.65 5.49 4.58
N LYS A 50 -11.74 6.44 4.84
CA LYS A 50 -12.07 7.84 5.12
C LYS A 50 -12.64 8.54 3.89
N ASN A 51 -12.04 8.32 2.72
CA ASN A 51 -12.37 9.01 1.48
C ASN A 51 -13.39 8.23 0.62
N ARG A 52 -14.00 7.16 1.14
CA ARG A 52 -14.92 6.25 0.40
C ARG A 52 -16.08 6.91 -0.35
N ARG A 53 -16.47 8.14 0.02
CA ARG A 53 -17.52 8.92 -0.66
C ARG A 53 -17.01 9.74 -1.85
N LEU A 54 -15.71 10.03 -1.87
CA LEU A 54 -15.04 10.84 -2.88
C LEU A 54 -14.40 9.98 -3.97
N LEU A 55 -14.05 8.72 -3.66
CA LEU A 55 -13.45 7.80 -4.61
C LEU A 55 -14.49 7.10 -5.49
N GLN A 56 -14.06 6.71 -6.68
CA GLN A 56 -14.83 5.83 -7.55
C GLN A 56 -15.07 4.48 -6.85
N ARG A 57 -16.36 4.12 -6.72
CA ARG A 57 -16.80 2.97 -5.89
C ARG A 57 -16.16 1.65 -6.29
N PHE A 58 -16.13 1.35 -7.60
CA PHE A 58 -15.64 0.08 -8.10
C PHE A 58 -14.13 -0.15 -7.88
N PRO A 59 -13.22 0.73 -8.35
CA PRO A 59 -11.79 0.55 -8.12
C PRO A 59 -11.43 0.63 -6.63
N ALA A 60 -12.09 1.50 -5.85
CA ALA A 60 -11.87 1.57 -4.41
C ALA A 60 -12.27 0.28 -3.69
N LEU A 61 -13.39 -0.35 -4.08
CA LEU A 61 -13.82 -1.63 -3.52
C LEU A 61 -12.84 -2.75 -3.86
N MET A 62 -12.43 -2.85 -5.13
CA MET A 62 -11.45 -3.85 -5.58
C MET A 62 -10.13 -3.71 -4.83
N LEU A 63 -9.59 -2.48 -4.75
CA LEU A 63 -8.35 -2.21 -4.03
C LEU A 63 -8.49 -2.49 -2.52
N SER A 64 -9.63 -2.16 -1.92
CA SER A 64 -9.90 -2.45 -0.50
C SER A 64 -9.93 -3.94 -0.23
N VAL A 65 -10.65 -4.72 -1.02
CA VAL A 65 -10.73 -6.19 -0.86
C VAL A 65 -9.35 -6.80 -1.03
N PHE A 66 -8.62 -6.42 -2.08
CA PHE A 66 -7.26 -6.89 -2.31
C PHE A 66 -6.34 -6.56 -1.13
N ALA A 67 -6.32 -5.31 -0.68
CA ALA A 67 -5.46 -4.89 0.43
C ALA A 67 -5.84 -5.57 1.77
N VAL A 68 -7.11 -5.84 2.03
CA VAL A 68 -7.55 -6.60 3.21
C VAL A 68 -7.07 -8.04 3.14
N VAL A 69 -7.24 -8.72 1.99
CA VAL A 69 -6.75 -10.08 1.80
C VAL A 69 -5.24 -10.13 2.05
N MET A 70 -4.49 -9.22 1.41
CA MET A 70 -3.04 -9.13 1.60
C MET A 70 -2.66 -8.88 3.06
N LEU A 71 -3.31 -7.94 3.73
CA LEU A 71 -3.03 -7.64 5.14
C LEU A 71 -3.25 -8.88 6.03
N VAL A 72 -4.37 -9.58 5.86
CA VAL A 72 -4.73 -10.73 6.71
C VAL A 72 -3.81 -11.92 6.45
N THR A 73 -3.60 -12.31 5.19
CA THR A 73 -2.78 -13.47 4.85
C THR A 73 -1.32 -13.27 5.26
N ASN A 74 -0.77 -12.08 5.00
CA ASN A 74 0.63 -11.79 5.31
C ASN A 74 0.86 -11.56 6.81
N SER A 75 -0.15 -11.07 7.54
CA SER A 75 -0.10 -11.05 9.01
C SER A 75 -0.07 -12.47 9.59
N TRP A 76 -0.83 -13.40 9.01
CA TRP A 76 -0.78 -14.81 9.42
C TRP A 76 0.61 -15.43 9.16
N ILE A 77 1.17 -15.21 7.96
CA ILE A 77 2.53 -15.64 7.61
C ILE A 77 3.57 -15.05 8.56
N THR A 78 3.40 -13.80 8.98
CA THR A 78 4.28 -13.14 9.96
C THR A 78 4.30 -13.89 11.30
N VAL A 79 3.17 -14.46 11.73
CA VAL A 79 3.04 -15.18 13.00
C VAL A 79 3.44 -16.66 12.88
N MET A 80 3.10 -17.30 11.77
CA MET A 80 3.21 -18.76 11.61
C MET A 80 4.36 -19.22 10.70
N GLY A 81 4.99 -18.29 9.97
CA GLY A 81 5.91 -18.62 8.86
C GLY A 81 5.16 -18.84 7.54
N MET A 82 5.89 -18.92 6.42
CA MET A 82 5.26 -19.05 5.09
C MET A 82 4.46 -20.35 4.98
N GLY A 83 4.99 -21.51 5.39
CA GLY A 83 4.22 -22.77 5.50
C GLY A 83 3.50 -23.27 4.23
N VAL A 84 3.61 -22.57 3.10
CA VAL A 84 2.96 -22.87 1.81
C VAL A 84 3.97 -23.10 0.70
N GLU A 85 3.63 -24.03 -0.19
CA GLU A 85 4.44 -24.47 -1.33
C GLU A 85 4.63 -23.37 -2.40
N PHE A 86 3.72 -22.39 -2.46
CA PHE A 86 3.74 -21.30 -3.45
C PHE A 86 4.05 -19.92 -2.84
N GLY A 87 4.87 -19.85 -1.78
CA GLY A 87 5.19 -18.58 -1.11
C GLY A 87 5.79 -17.49 -2.01
N TRP A 88 6.38 -17.85 -3.15
CA TRP A 88 6.83 -16.87 -4.16
C TRP A 88 5.69 -16.00 -4.70
N LEU A 89 4.47 -16.55 -4.79
CA LEU A 89 3.30 -15.82 -5.26
C LEU A 89 2.88 -14.75 -4.25
N ASP A 90 2.97 -15.04 -2.95
CA ASP A 90 2.68 -14.07 -1.89
C ASP A 90 3.59 -12.85 -2.00
N HIS A 91 4.86 -13.05 -2.33
CA HIS A 91 5.80 -11.95 -2.59
C HIS A 91 5.46 -11.13 -3.82
N VAL A 92 5.07 -11.79 -4.93
CA VAL A 92 4.63 -11.06 -6.13
C VAL A 92 3.40 -10.22 -5.80
N LEU A 93 2.44 -10.76 -5.07
CA LEU A 93 1.24 -10.03 -4.66
C LEU A 93 1.56 -8.89 -3.68
N LEU A 94 2.53 -9.08 -2.77
CA LEU A 94 3.02 -8.01 -1.90
C LEU A 94 3.65 -6.87 -2.70
N ALA A 95 4.51 -7.18 -3.67
CA ALA A 95 5.08 -6.17 -4.57
C ALA A 95 3.98 -5.42 -5.34
N VAL A 96 2.96 -6.12 -5.86
CA VAL A 96 1.80 -5.49 -6.52
C VAL A 96 1.03 -4.59 -5.54
N SER A 97 0.88 -4.99 -4.28
CA SER A 97 0.23 -4.18 -3.26
C SER A 97 1.00 -2.90 -2.94
N GLU A 98 2.33 -2.95 -2.90
CA GLU A 98 3.19 -1.80 -2.66
C GLU A 98 3.20 -0.85 -3.86
N VAL A 99 3.18 -1.38 -5.09
CA VAL A 99 2.93 -0.59 -6.30
C VAL A 99 1.57 0.10 -6.21
N SER A 100 0.53 -0.62 -5.77
CA SER A 100 -0.81 -0.05 -5.62
C SER A 100 -0.83 1.10 -4.61
N VAL A 101 -0.09 0.99 -3.51
CA VAL A 101 0.11 2.08 -2.53
C VAL A 101 0.77 3.29 -3.18
N LEU A 102 1.86 3.09 -3.94
CA LEU A 102 2.55 4.18 -4.63
C LEU A 102 1.62 4.88 -5.60
N VAL A 103 0.94 4.11 -6.46
CA VAL A 103 0.00 4.64 -7.44
C VAL A 103 -1.14 5.39 -6.75
N PHE A 104 -1.70 4.82 -5.67
CA PHE A 104 -2.79 5.44 -4.92
C PHE A 104 -2.40 6.82 -4.39
N PHE A 105 -1.26 6.94 -3.69
CA PHE A 105 -0.86 8.19 -3.05
C PHE A 105 -0.12 9.17 -3.98
N LEU A 106 0.50 8.72 -5.07
CA LEU A 106 1.11 9.61 -6.06
C LEU A 106 0.07 10.19 -7.04
N LEU A 107 -1.02 9.47 -7.31
CA LEU A 107 -2.09 9.93 -8.18
C LEU A 107 -3.26 10.57 -7.43
N GLU A 108 -3.27 10.55 -6.09
CA GLU A 108 -4.26 11.29 -5.31
C GLU A 108 -4.06 12.78 -5.61
N PRO A 109 -5.05 13.49 -6.20
CA PRO A 109 -4.93 14.92 -6.40
C PRO A 109 -4.74 15.55 -5.03
N LEU A 110 -3.73 16.44 -4.88
CA LEU A 110 -3.70 17.32 -3.72
C LEU A 110 -5.11 17.91 -3.60
N PRO A 111 -5.75 17.88 -2.43
CA PRO A 111 -6.94 18.69 -2.24
C PRO A 111 -6.50 20.09 -2.64
N ALA A 112 -7.10 20.61 -3.72
CA ALA A 112 -6.83 21.96 -4.17
C ALA A 112 -6.84 22.78 -2.90
N GLU A 113 -5.70 23.40 -2.57
CA GLU A 113 -5.70 24.47 -1.59
C GLU A 113 -6.92 25.29 -1.96
N VAL A 114 -7.80 25.50 -0.98
CA VAL A 114 -8.86 26.47 -1.11
C VAL A 114 -8.11 27.77 -1.36
N GLU A 115 -7.80 28.02 -2.64
CA GLU A 115 -7.34 29.28 -3.15
C GLU A 115 -8.52 30.15 -2.82
N SER A 116 -8.39 30.80 -1.66
CA SER A 116 -9.30 31.78 -1.16
C SER A 116 -9.48 32.74 -2.31
N GLN A 117 -10.60 32.59 -3.02
CA GLN A 117 -11.07 33.61 -3.94
C GLN A 117 -11.00 34.89 -3.12
N PRO A 118 -10.20 35.91 -3.53
CA PRO A 118 -10.41 37.22 -2.99
C PRO A 118 -11.85 37.56 -3.35
N THR A 119 -12.66 37.62 -2.31
CA THR A 119 -14.06 38.04 -2.39
C THR A 119 -14.13 39.33 -3.18
N SER A 120 -15.22 39.46 -3.91
CA SER A 120 -15.57 40.50 -4.88
C SER A 120 -15.66 41.94 -4.33
N LEU A 121 -14.83 42.33 -3.36
CA LEU A 121 -14.85 43.61 -2.65
C LEU A 121 -13.69 44.57 -2.99
N GLU A 122 -12.64 44.12 -3.69
CA GLU A 122 -11.52 45.01 -4.09
C GLU A 122 -11.67 45.66 -5.48
N ARG A 123 -12.77 45.44 -6.21
CA ARG A 123 -13.02 46.18 -7.47
C ARG A 123 -13.79 47.49 -7.31
N SER A 124 -14.03 47.92 -6.07
CA SER A 124 -14.84 49.10 -5.74
C SER A 124 -14.12 50.17 -4.91
N LEU A 125 -12.78 50.12 -4.86
CA LEU A 125 -11.93 51.21 -4.36
C LEU A 125 -10.94 51.61 -5.46
#